data_AF-A0A7S1FDJ7-F1
#
_entry.id   AF-A0A7S1FDJ7-F1
#
_cell.length_a   1.000
_cell.length_b   1.000
_cell.length_c   1.000
_cell.angle_alpha   90.00
_cell.angle_beta   90.00
_cell.angle_gamma   90.00
#
_symmetry.space_group_name_H-M   'P 1'
#
loop_
_entity.id
_entity.type
_entity.pdbx_description
1 polymer ?
#
loop_
_entity_poly.entity_id
_entity_poly.type
_entity_poly.pdbx_seq_one_letter_code
_entity_poly.pdbx_strand_id
1 'polypeptide(L)'
;AAFMQAFIEDLWGTDPLFFYEMADVVATLAIDDNLLTRGQANRTLICILACKEFASCPISQRESRARSSWNRLTVLEKRALKQAVRIPSSALRTRTLLKLAGVEERAQPIPGTLDVSNHVSRAKHVRFHVHD
;
A
#
# COMPACT_ATOMS: atom_id res chain seq x y z
N ALA A 1 17.63 12.15 -3.50
CA ALA A 1 17.51 11.29 -4.70
C ALA A 1 16.10 10.74 -4.91
N ALA A 2 15.48 10.08 -3.91
CA ALA A 2 14.18 9.40 -4.08
C ALA A 2 13.01 10.31 -4.52
N PHE A 3 12.94 11.55 -4.03
CA PHE A 3 11.89 12.51 -4.44
C PHE A 3 12.00 12.89 -5.93
N MET A 4 13.21 13.23 -6.39
CA MET A 4 13.46 13.60 -7.80
C MET A 4 13.12 12.47 -8.75
N GLN A 5 13.47 11.23 -8.39
CA GLN A 5 13.09 10.05 -9.19
C GLN A 5 11.56 9.87 -9.24
N ALA A 6 10.89 9.99 -8.08
CA ALA A 6 9.44 9.88 -8.02
C ALA A 6 8.73 10.99 -8.83
N PHE A 7 9.30 12.20 -8.84
CA PHE A 7 8.77 13.33 -9.58
C PHE A 7 8.93 13.14 -11.10
N ILE A 8 10.06 12.60 -11.54
CA ILE A 8 10.28 12.21 -12.94
C ILE A 8 9.26 11.12 -13.33
N GLU A 9 9.07 10.09 -12.51
CA GLU A 9 8.08 9.03 -12.75
C GLU A 9 6.62 9.54 -12.78
N ASP A 10 6.30 10.65 -12.11
CA ASP A 10 4.97 11.28 -12.15
C ASP A 10 4.82 12.17 -13.39
N LEU A 11 5.85 12.92 -13.75
CA LEU A 11 5.90 13.80 -14.94
C LEU A 11 5.78 13.03 -16.25
N TRP A 12 6.36 11.84 -16.32
CA TRP A 12 6.31 10.98 -17.51
C TRP A 12 4.96 10.29 -17.69
N GLY A 13 4.00 10.63 -16.81
CA GLY A 13 2.66 10.09 -16.84
C GLY A 13 2.58 8.76 -16.11
N THR A 14 1.40 8.51 -15.58
CA THR A 14 1.05 7.17 -15.11
C THR A 14 0.64 6.36 -16.33
N ASP A 15 1.19 5.15 -16.47
CA ASP A 15 0.78 4.17 -17.49
C ASP A 15 -0.76 4.19 -17.63
N PRO A 16 -1.32 4.39 -18.84
CA PRO A 16 -2.77 4.43 -19.05
C PRO A 16 -3.48 3.20 -18.47
N LEU A 17 -2.79 2.06 -18.40
CA LEU A 17 -3.34 0.80 -17.88
C LEU A 17 -3.27 0.68 -16.36
N PHE A 18 -2.44 1.47 -15.69
CA PHE A 18 -2.27 1.41 -14.24
C PHE A 18 -3.57 1.66 -13.49
N PHE A 19 -4.47 2.48 -14.04
CA PHE A 19 -5.76 2.74 -13.42
C PHE A 19 -6.65 1.48 -13.33
N TYR A 20 -6.59 0.63 -14.35
CA TYR A 20 -7.28 -0.66 -14.38
C TYR A 20 -6.58 -1.70 -13.50
N GLU A 21 -5.24 -1.71 -13.52
CA GLU A 21 -4.41 -2.56 -12.67
C GLU A 21 -4.68 -2.28 -11.18
N MET A 22 -4.78 -1.00 -10.81
CA MET A 22 -5.15 -0.58 -9.46
C MET A 22 -6.58 -0.98 -9.12
N ALA A 23 -7.54 -0.79 -10.03
CA ALA A 23 -8.94 -1.17 -9.83
C ALA A 23 -9.09 -2.68 -9.55
N ASP A 24 -8.41 -3.52 -10.32
CA ASP A 24 -8.40 -4.98 -10.14
C ASP A 24 -7.83 -5.39 -8.78
N VAL A 25 -6.67 -4.84 -8.42
CA VAL A 25 -6.03 -5.12 -7.13
C VAL A 25 -6.90 -4.70 -5.96
N VAL A 26 -7.49 -3.50 -6.00
CA VAL A 26 -8.30 -3.00 -4.88
C VAL A 26 -9.67 -3.65 -4.78
N ALA A 27 -10.20 -4.26 -5.85
CA ALA A 27 -11.45 -5.02 -5.82
C ALA A 27 -11.38 -6.17 -4.82
N THR A 28 -10.20 -6.76 -4.64
CA THR A 28 -9.96 -7.87 -3.70
C THR A 28 -9.67 -7.42 -2.26
N LEU A 29 -9.54 -6.11 -2.00
CA LEU A 29 -9.22 -5.60 -0.68
C LEU A 29 -10.47 -5.57 0.23
N ALA A 30 -10.39 -6.32 1.33
CA ALA A 30 -11.34 -6.27 2.43
C ALA A 30 -11.09 -5.02 3.31
N ILE A 31 -11.44 -3.85 2.78
CA ILE A 31 -11.48 -2.59 3.52
C ILE A 31 -12.93 -2.33 3.92
N ASP A 32 -13.16 -2.13 5.22
CA ASP A 32 -14.45 -1.73 5.79
C ASP A 32 -14.72 -0.26 5.45
N ASP A 33 -15.85 0.01 4.80
CA ASP A 33 -16.27 1.36 4.40
C ASP A 33 -16.52 2.27 5.62
N ASN A 34 -16.70 1.69 6.82
CA ASN A 34 -16.80 2.41 8.09
C ASN A 34 -15.48 3.04 8.56
N LEU A 35 -14.37 2.84 7.86
CA LEU A 35 -13.10 3.49 8.19
C LEU A 35 -13.13 5.00 7.87
N LEU A 36 -13.99 5.44 6.94
CA LEU A 36 -14.18 6.86 6.65
C LEU A 36 -14.87 7.61 7.80
N THR A 37 -15.78 6.95 8.52
CA THR A 37 -16.55 7.57 9.62
C THR A 37 -15.77 7.67 10.93
N ARG A 38 -14.64 6.96 11.07
CA ARG A 38 -13.77 7.01 12.25
C ARG A 38 -12.74 8.14 12.24
N GLY A 39 -12.77 9.04 11.25
CA GLY A 39 -11.88 10.20 11.19
C GLY A 39 -10.40 9.89 10.87
N GLN A 40 -10.10 8.67 10.43
CA GLN A 40 -8.73 8.19 10.18
C GLN A 40 -8.38 8.14 8.68
N ALA A 41 -9.20 8.80 7.84
CA ALA A 41 -9.07 8.72 6.39
C ALA A 41 -7.89 9.56 5.87
N ASN A 42 -6.79 8.90 5.55
CA ASN A 42 -5.70 9.53 4.81
C ASN A 42 -6.01 9.58 3.30
N ARG A 43 -5.26 10.39 2.54
CA ARG A 43 -5.49 10.60 1.11
C ARG A 43 -5.38 9.30 0.31
N THR A 44 -4.48 8.40 0.74
CA THR A 44 -4.30 7.09 0.14
C THR A 44 -5.52 6.19 0.31
N LEU A 45 -6.14 6.15 1.49
CA LEU A 45 -7.38 5.42 1.75
C LEU A 45 -8.51 5.93 0.86
N ILE A 46 -8.68 7.26 0.78
CA ILE A 46 -9.70 7.88 -0.09
C ILE A 46 -9.48 7.47 -1.55
N CYS A 47 -8.23 7.45 -2.02
CA CYS A 47 -7.92 7.02 -3.38
C CYS A 47 -8.24 5.54 -3.60
N ILE A 48 -7.87 4.66 -2.65
CA ILE A 48 -8.16 3.22 -2.75
C ILE A 48 -9.66 2.96 -2.78
N LEU A 49 -10.44 3.64 -1.92
CA LEU A 49 -11.90 3.49 -1.89
C LEU A 49 -12.55 4.00 -3.18
N ALA A 50 -12.12 5.14 -3.72
CA ALA A 50 -12.63 5.63 -4.99
C ALA A 50 -12.31 4.66 -6.15
N CYS A 51 -11.12 4.05 -6.15
CA CYS A 51 -10.77 3.00 -7.12
C CYS A 51 -11.62 1.73 -6.92
N LYS A 52 -11.96 1.35 -5.68
CA LYS A 52 -12.84 0.21 -5.37
C LYS A 52 -14.29 0.47 -5.81
N GLU A 53 -14.79 1.68 -5.60
CA GLU A 53 -16.10 2.11 -6.13
C GLU A 53 -16.14 2.03 -7.66
N PHE A 54 -15.08 2.48 -8.34
CA PHE A 54 -14.95 2.35 -9.80
C PHE A 54 -14.88 0.88 -10.25
N ALA A 55 -14.07 0.05 -9.57
CA ALA A 55 -13.95 -1.37 -9.88
C ALA A 55 -15.30 -2.12 -9.77
N SER A 56 -16.13 -1.77 -8.78
CA SER A 56 -17.46 -2.35 -8.61
C SER A 56 -18.49 -1.87 -9.64
N CYS A 57 -18.33 -0.67 -10.20
CA CYS A 57 -19.22 -0.12 -11.23
C CYS A 57 -18.46 0.88 -12.12
N PRO A 58 -17.97 0.47 -13.29
CA PRO A 58 -17.09 1.28 -14.12
C PRO A 58 -17.88 2.33 -14.95
N ILE A 59 -18.49 3.29 -14.26
CA ILE A 59 -19.18 4.44 -14.88
C ILE A 59 -18.29 5.69 -14.85
N SER A 60 -18.46 6.58 -15.85
CA SER A 60 -17.61 7.77 -16.03
C SER A 60 -17.53 8.67 -14.80
N GLN A 61 -18.62 8.77 -14.01
CA GLN A 61 -18.62 9.55 -12.78
C GLN A 61 -17.65 8.97 -11.72
N ARG A 62 -17.62 7.65 -11.55
CA ARG A 62 -16.75 6.99 -10.57
C ARG A 62 -15.30 6.98 -11.04
N GLU A 63 -15.08 6.82 -12.34
CA GLU A 63 -13.76 6.98 -12.95
C GLU A 63 -13.19 8.38 -12.70
N SER A 64 -14.00 9.42 -12.93
CA SER A 64 -13.61 10.82 -12.69
C SER A 64 -13.26 11.06 -11.22
N ARG A 65 -14.02 10.47 -10.28
CA ARG A 65 -13.71 10.53 -8.84
C ARG A 65 -12.40 9.85 -8.50
N ALA A 66 -12.16 8.64 -9.01
CA ALA A 66 -10.94 7.89 -8.79
C ALA A 66 -9.70 8.62 -9.36
N ARG A 67 -9.82 9.20 -10.57
CA ARG A 67 -8.79 10.08 -11.16
C ARG A 67 -8.55 11.33 -10.31
N SER A 68 -9.62 11.96 -9.82
CA SER A 68 -9.51 13.16 -8.98
C SER A 68 -8.82 12.85 -7.64
N SER A 69 -9.13 11.71 -7.01
CA SER A 69 -8.46 11.29 -5.78
C SER A 69 -6.99 10.94 -6.02
N TRP A 70 -6.67 10.30 -7.14
CA TRP A 70 -5.28 10.02 -7.53
C TRP A 70 -4.46 11.30 -7.71
N ASN A 71 -5.03 12.31 -8.36
CA ASN A 71 -4.35 13.60 -8.58
C ASN A 71 -4.11 14.40 -7.30
N ARG A 72 -4.84 14.10 -6.21
CA ARG A 72 -4.65 14.71 -4.88
C ARG A 72 -3.53 14.07 -4.08
N LEU A 73 -3.00 12.93 -4.52
CA LEU A 73 -1.86 12.28 -3.90
C LEU A 73 -0.58 13.04 -4.21
N THR A 74 0.29 13.12 -3.21
CA THR A 74 1.68 13.54 -3.39
C THR A 74 2.43 12.56 -4.28
N VAL A 75 3.52 13.05 -4.88
CA VAL A 75 4.44 12.26 -5.69
C VAL A 75 4.92 11.00 -4.97
N LEU A 76 5.20 11.09 -3.67
CA LEU A 76 5.64 9.96 -2.86
C LEU A 76 4.52 8.95 -2.59
N GLU A 77 3.29 9.43 -2.32
CA GLU A 77 2.12 8.56 -2.13
C GLU A 77 1.78 7.80 -3.43
N LYS A 78 1.81 8.47 -4.58
CA LYS A 78 1.62 7.83 -5.89
C LYS A 78 2.66 6.74 -6.14
N ARG A 79 3.94 7.03 -5.88
CA ARG A 79 5.02 6.05 -6.04
C ARG A 79 4.83 4.85 -5.12
N ALA A 80 4.52 5.07 -3.85
CA ALA A 80 4.28 4.01 -2.89
C ALA A 80 3.11 3.11 -3.32
N LEU A 81 2.01 3.69 -3.80
CA LEU A 81 0.88 2.94 -4.34
C LEU A 81 1.24 2.15 -5.59
N LYS A 82 1.95 2.74 -6.56
CA LYS A 82 2.41 2.04 -7.77
C LYS A 82 3.25 0.81 -7.40
N GLN A 83 4.17 0.96 -6.45
CA GLN A 83 5.00 -0.14 -5.97
C GLN A 83 4.15 -1.21 -5.27
N ALA A 84 3.23 -0.81 -4.40
CA ALA A 84 2.37 -1.73 -3.67
C ALA A 84 1.50 -2.59 -4.60
N VAL A 85 0.84 -1.98 -5.59
CA VAL A 85 -0.02 -2.66 -6.58
C VAL A 85 0.76 -3.74 -7.36
N ARG A 86 2.04 -3.47 -7.66
CA ARG A 86 2.91 -4.35 -8.46
C ARG A 86 3.66 -5.40 -7.65
N ILE A 87 3.39 -5.53 -6.35
CA ILE A 87 3.94 -6.62 -5.54
C ILE A 87 3.35 -7.96 -6.02
N PRO A 88 4.17 -8.96 -6.42
CA PRO A 88 3.66 -10.23 -6.93
C PRO A 88 2.91 -11.06 -5.88
N SER A 89 3.32 -10.99 -4.62
CA SER A 89 2.67 -11.69 -3.52
C SER A 89 1.37 -11.00 -3.13
N SER A 90 0.22 -11.65 -3.39
CA SER A 90 -1.11 -11.12 -3.05
C SER A 90 -1.26 -10.74 -1.57
N ALA A 91 -0.73 -11.57 -0.66
CA ALA A 91 -0.77 -11.29 0.78
C ALA A 91 0.08 -10.06 1.16
N LEU A 92 1.30 -9.96 0.64
CA LEU A 92 2.19 -8.82 0.91
C LEU A 92 1.67 -7.53 0.27
N ARG A 93 1.08 -7.63 -0.92
CA ARG A 93 0.42 -6.52 -1.62
C ARG A 93 -0.74 -5.97 -0.79
N THR A 94 -1.65 -6.84 -0.36
CA THR A 94 -2.81 -6.48 0.47
C THR A 94 -2.36 -5.79 1.75
N ARG A 95 -1.42 -6.40 2.48
CA ARG A 95 -0.88 -5.83 3.72
C ARG A 95 -0.24 -4.46 3.50
N THR A 96 0.55 -4.31 2.43
CA THR A 96 1.20 -3.04 2.08
C THR A 96 0.17 -1.96 1.75
N LEU A 97 -0.86 -2.29 0.97
CA LEU A 97 -1.93 -1.36 0.61
C LEU A 97 -2.74 -0.92 1.83
N LEU A 98 -3.09 -1.84 2.73
CA LEU A 98 -3.77 -1.51 3.99
C LEU A 98 -2.91 -0.59 4.86
N LYS A 99 -1.61 -0.88 4.98
CA LYS A 99 -0.68 -0.03 5.72
C LYS A 99 -0.58 1.37 5.13
N LEU A 100 -0.49 1.50 3.80
CA LEU A 100 -0.49 2.81 3.12
C LEU A 100 -1.81 3.55 3.33
N ALA A 101 -2.93 2.84 3.37
CA ALA A 101 -4.25 3.38 3.68
C ALA A 101 -4.41 3.76 5.17
N GLY A 102 -3.38 3.56 6.00
CA GLY A 102 -3.47 3.81 7.44
C GLY A 102 -4.45 2.88 8.15
N VAL A 103 -4.84 1.78 7.50
CA VAL A 103 -5.65 0.73 8.10
C VAL A 103 -4.70 -0.14 8.89
N GLU A 104 -4.71 0.04 10.21
CA GLU A 104 -4.04 -0.92 11.08
C GLU A 104 -4.71 -2.27 10.88
N GLU A 105 -3.95 -3.24 10.36
CA GLU A 105 -4.22 -4.64 10.60
C GLU A 105 -4.31 -4.79 12.12
N ARG A 106 -5.53 -4.80 12.66
CA ARG A 106 -5.75 -5.44 13.95
C ARG A 106 -5.32 -6.88 13.71
N ALA A 107 -4.07 -7.18 14.06
CA ALA A 107 -3.60 -8.53 14.19
C ALA A 107 -4.55 -9.18 15.21
N GLN A 108 -5.60 -9.82 14.70
CA GLN A 108 -6.26 -10.84 15.48
C GLN A 108 -5.25 -11.97 15.49
N PRO A 109 -4.60 -12.28 16.63
CA PRO A 109 -3.84 -13.50 16.70
C PRO A 109 -4.83 -14.63 16.39
N ILE A 110 -4.56 -15.38 15.33
CA ILE A 110 -5.24 -16.66 15.10
C ILE A 110 -4.85 -17.51 16.32
N PRO A 111 -5.79 -17.89 17.21
CA PRO A 111 -5.46 -18.80 18.29
C PRO A 111 -5.22 -20.16 17.65
N GLY A 112 -3.95 -20.53 17.43
CA GLY A 112 -3.60 -21.89 17.02
C GLY A 112 -2.41 -22.08 16.07
N THR A 113 -1.78 -21.04 15.54
CA THR A 113 -0.59 -21.22 14.69
C THR A 113 0.67 -20.80 15.44
N LEU A 114 1.52 -21.78 15.71
CA LEU A 114 2.84 -21.65 16.31
C LEU A 114 3.63 -20.48 15.69
N ASP A 115 4.08 -19.61 16.58
CA ASP A 115 5.05 -18.56 16.35
C ASP A 115 6.36 -19.17 15.84
N VAL A 116 6.61 -19.06 14.53
CA VAL A 116 7.94 -19.27 13.95
C VAL A 116 8.54 -17.89 13.64
N SER A 117 8.65 -17.04 14.66
CA SER A 117 9.55 -15.90 14.63
C SER A 117 10.98 -16.41 14.73
N ASN A 118 11.54 -16.75 13.57
CA ASN A 118 12.95 -17.09 13.41
C ASN A 118 13.85 -16.01 14.02
N HIS A 119 14.64 -16.47 14.99
CA HIS A 119 15.77 -15.80 15.61
C HIS A 119 16.70 -15.11 14.58
N VAL A 120 16.89 -13.81 14.72
CA VAL A 120 18.18 -13.17 14.42
C VAL A 120 18.59 -12.35 15.64
N SER A 121 19.04 -13.06 16.68
CA SER A 121 19.85 -12.47 17.73
C SER A 121 21.23 -12.16 17.13
N ARG A 122 21.44 -10.92 16.71
CA ARG A 122 22.75 -10.42 16.27
C ARG A 122 23.67 -10.39 17.50
N ALA A 123 24.37 -11.48 17.74
CA ALA A 123 25.34 -11.64 18.82
C ALA A 123 26.46 -10.60 18.67
N LYS A 124 26.82 -10.03 19.82
CA LYS A 124 27.86 -9.03 20.05
C LYS A 124 29.20 -9.50 19.45
N HIS A 125 29.90 -8.58 18.78
CA HIS A 125 31.32 -8.73 18.47
C HIS A 125 32.12 -8.92 19.76
N VAL A 126 32.64 -10.13 19.97
CA VAL A 126 33.67 -10.41 20.97
C VAL A 126 35.03 -10.10 20.33
N ARG A 127 35.79 -9.18 20.94
CA ARG A 127 37.22 -8.96 20.68
C ARG A 127 37.99 -10.20 21.12
N PHE A 128 38.91 -10.67 20.27
CA PHE A 128 40.01 -11.51 20.72
C PHE A 128 41.31 -10.72 20.61
N HIS A 129 41.89 -10.39 21.77
CA HIS A 129 43.32 -10.15 21.91
C HIS A 129 44.02 -11.51 21.77
N VAL A 130 45.08 -11.57 20.98
CA VAL A 130 46.05 -12.67 21.04
C VAL A 130 47.40 -12.06 21.40
N HIS A 131 47.84 -12.37 22.62
CA HIS A 131 49.23 -12.35 23.03
C HIS A 131 49.83 -13.70 22.60
N ASP A 132 50.92 -13.66 21.85
CA ASP A 132 52.24 -14.17 22.25
C ASP A 132 53.28 -13.77 21.19
#